data_AF-A0A258X298-F1
#
_entry.id   AF-A0A258X298-F1
#
_cell.length_a   1.000
_cell.length_b   1.000
_cell.length_c   1.000
_cell.angle_alpha   90.00
_cell.angle_beta   90.00
_cell.angle_gamma   90.00
#
_symmetry.space_group_name_H-M   'P 1'
#
loop_
_entity.id
_entity.type
_entity.pdbx_description
1 polymer ?
#
loop_
_entity_poly.entity_id
_entity_poly.type
_entity_poly.pdbx_seq_one_letter_code
_entity_poly.pdbx_strand_id
1 'polypeptide(L)'
;MSISSISSSQVYQPQTSSTSKSSSLSTEQQAFITDLLSQYDSESLSATDAKEIVAAMQEAGIEPSKAMESVMSASGFDAKEIGSLAGVGKGDGGGRPMGPPPVKQEEISSVTDLLESLLSSDEEDDSTTSTTSSSFESILDYTSKIVSLKDDAKAQVMDILTKYNSQENTLSQEDTQKFVINSLNQVLKESDNYNTRSFYA
;
A
#
# COMPACT_ATOMS: atom_id res chain seq x y z
N MET A 1 63.71 13.14 -46.25
CA MET A 1 62.33 13.61 -46.28
C MET A 1 61.48 12.65 -45.44
N SER A 2 61.07 13.08 -44.26
CA SER A 2 59.96 12.49 -43.52
C SER A 2 59.24 13.63 -42.81
N ILE A 3 57.97 13.74 -43.17
CA ILE A 3 56.96 14.74 -42.85
C ILE A 3 56.25 14.36 -41.56
N SER A 4 55.87 15.39 -40.78
CA SER A 4 54.65 15.52 -39.95
C SER A 4 54.38 14.43 -38.88
N SER A 5 53.86 14.71 -37.69
CA SER A 5 52.98 15.79 -37.26
C SER A 5 53.13 15.97 -35.76
N ILE A 6 53.31 17.21 -35.34
CA ILE A 6 52.88 17.65 -34.01
C ILE A 6 51.35 17.55 -33.98
N SER A 7 50.79 16.71 -33.11
CA SER A 7 49.36 16.74 -32.80
C SER A 7 49.23 16.98 -31.31
N SER A 8 48.91 18.24 -31.01
CA SER A 8 48.59 18.73 -29.68
C SER A 8 47.56 17.82 -29.01
N SER A 9 47.88 17.48 -27.77
CA SER A 9 46.96 17.04 -26.74
C SER A 9 45.75 17.96 -26.66
N GLN A 10 44.62 17.53 -27.21
CA GLN A 10 43.29 17.99 -26.86
C GLN A 10 42.39 16.77 -26.73
N VAL A 11 42.30 16.30 -25.51
CA VAL A 11 41.34 15.29 -25.06
C VAL A 11 39.97 15.96 -25.14
N TYR A 12 39.28 15.82 -26.27
CA TYR A 12 37.87 16.15 -26.37
C TYR A 12 37.09 15.08 -25.59
N GLN A 13 36.86 15.33 -24.30
CA GLN A 13 35.72 14.74 -23.61
C GLN A 13 34.46 15.33 -24.24
N PRO A 14 33.55 14.53 -24.81
CA PRO A 14 32.20 15.02 -25.05
C PRO A 14 31.62 15.36 -23.67
N GLN A 15 31.45 16.65 -23.41
CA GLN A 15 30.65 17.15 -22.30
C GLN A 15 29.29 16.48 -22.45
N THR A 16 29.02 15.54 -21.55
CA THR A 16 27.67 15.03 -21.35
C THR A 16 26.86 16.24 -20.91
N SER A 17 26.05 16.75 -21.83
CA SER A 17 24.95 17.65 -21.55
C SER A 17 24.11 16.95 -20.49
N SER A 18 24.39 17.28 -19.23
CA SER A 18 23.48 17.07 -18.13
C SER A 18 22.34 18.02 -18.43
N THR A 19 21.41 17.54 -19.26
CA THR A 19 20.07 18.07 -19.33
C THR A 19 19.53 17.93 -17.93
N SER A 20 19.74 18.97 -17.12
CA SER A 20 18.93 19.24 -15.95
C SER A 20 17.51 19.15 -16.45
N LYS A 21 16.87 18.01 -16.20
CA LYS A 21 15.45 17.80 -16.39
C LYS A 21 14.80 18.91 -15.60
N SER A 22 14.48 19.99 -16.28
CA SER A 22 13.58 20.98 -15.74
C SER A 22 12.32 20.19 -15.46
N SER A 23 12.01 20.07 -14.18
CA SER A 23 10.76 19.60 -13.60
C SER A 23 9.64 20.58 -13.98
N SER A 24 9.50 20.84 -15.27
CA SER A 24 8.59 21.80 -15.88
C SER A 24 7.62 21.01 -16.75
N LEU A 25 6.35 21.12 -16.44
CA LEU A 25 5.28 20.58 -17.26
C LEU A 25 5.25 21.28 -18.62
N SER A 26 4.97 20.52 -19.68
CA SER A 26 4.65 21.09 -20.99
C SER A 26 3.33 21.86 -20.94
N THR A 27 3.15 22.85 -21.81
CA THR A 27 1.88 23.62 -21.89
C THR A 27 0.66 22.73 -22.08
N GLU A 28 0.78 21.65 -22.87
CA GLU A 28 -0.26 20.63 -23.05
C GLU A 28 -0.61 19.90 -21.74
N GLN A 29 0.40 19.56 -20.94
CA GLN A 29 0.21 18.92 -19.63
C GLN A 29 -0.47 19.87 -18.64
N GLN A 30 -0.11 21.16 -18.65
CA GLN A 30 -0.77 22.15 -17.79
C GLN A 30 -2.24 22.37 -18.19
N ALA A 31 -2.51 22.43 -19.49
CA ALA A 31 -3.87 22.53 -20.00
C ALA A 31 -4.70 21.29 -19.61
N PHE A 32 -4.12 20.10 -19.73
CA PHE A 32 -4.75 18.85 -19.30
C PHE A 32 -5.08 18.83 -17.81
N ILE A 33 -4.14 19.24 -16.94
CA ILE A 33 -4.40 19.31 -15.49
C ILE A 33 -5.54 20.27 -15.18
N THR A 34 -5.56 21.43 -15.85
CA THR A 34 -6.60 22.44 -15.63
C THR A 34 -7.98 21.92 -16.07
N ASP A 35 -8.04 21.26 -17.22
CA ASP A 35 -9.26 20.64 -17.75
C ASP A 35 -9.74 19.51 -16.84
N LEU A 36 -8.84 18.62 -16.45
CA LEU A 36 -9.13 17.51 -15.54
C LEU A 36 -9.69 18.00 -14.21
N LEU A 37 -9.00 18.95 -13.55
CA LEU A 37 -9.39 19.48 -12.25
C LEU A 37 -10.68 20.30 -12.29
N SER A 38 -11.05 20.87 -13.44
CA SER A 38 -12.31 21.61 -13.59
C SER A 38 -13.55 20.74 -13.45
N GLN A 39 -13.40 19.42 -13.57
CA GLN A 39 -14.48 18.44 -13.39
C GLN A 39 -14.68 18.04 -11.92
N TYR A 40 -13.76 18.41 -11.03
CA TYR A 40 -13.78 18.05 -9.61
C TYR A 40 -13.98 19.28 -8.73
N ASP A 41 -14.41 19.06 -7.50
CA ASP A 41 -14.55 20.10 -6.47
C ASP A 41 -13.41 19.97 -5.45
N SER A 42 -12.66 21.05 -5.24
CA SER A 42 -11.58 21.12 -4.24
C SER A 42 -12.06 20.96 -2.81
N GLU A 43 -13.31 21.31 -2.50
CA GLU A 43 -13.86 21.24 -1.14
C GLU A 43 -14.48 19.86 -0.80
N SER A 44 -14.77 19.04 -1.82
CA SER A 44 -15.45 17.75 -1.67
C SER A 44 -14.69 16.60 -2.33
N LEU A 45 -13.37 16.64 -2.27
CA LEU A 45 -12.53 15.63 -2.91
C LEU A 45 -12.48 14.33 -2.10
N SER A 46 -12.94 13.21 -2.67
CA SER A 46 -12.84 11.91 -2.02
C SER A 46 -11.52 11.20 -2.33
N ALA A 47 -11.20 10.15 -1.56
CA ALA A 47 -10.03 9.29 -1.82
C ALA A 47 -10.12 8.58 -3.19
N THR A 48 -11.34 8.33 -3.68
CA THR A 48 -11.56 7.74 -5.02
C THR A 48 -11.23 8.77 -6.10
N ASP A 49 -11.73 10.00 -5.97
CA ASP A 49 -11.47 11.08 -6.92
C ASP A 49 -9.97 11.42 -6.98
N ALA A 50 -9.31 11.45 -5.82
CA ALA A 50 -7.87 11.67 -5.75
C ALA A 50 -7.08 10.59 -6.52
N LYS A 51 -7.48 9.31 -6.41
CA LYS A 51 -6.86 8.21 -7.17
C LYS A 51 -7.09 8.37 -8.67
N GLU A 52 -8.29 8.76 -9.08
CA GLU A 52 -8.61 9.01 -10.50
C GLU A 52 -7.79 10.16 -11.07
N ILE A 53 -7.71 11.29 -10.35
CA ILE A 53 -6.91 12.46 -10.75
C ILE A 53 -5.44 12.06 -10.92
N VAL A 54 -4.87 11.37 -9.92
CA VAL A 54 -3.47 10.95 -9.96
C VAL A 54 -3.22 9.91 -11.06
N ALA A 55 -4.15 8.99 -11.29
CA ALA A 55 -4.05 7.99 -12.37
C ALA A 55 -4.10 8.66 -13.75
N ALA A 56 -5.03 9.59 -13.97
CA ALA A 56 -5.15 10.34 -15.22
C ALA A 56 -3.90 11.18 -15.49
N MET A 57 -3.31 11.77 -14.45
CA MET A 57 -2.05 12.51 -14.56
C MET A 57 -0.87 11.59 -14.91
N GLN A 58 -0.76 10.42 -14.27
CA GLN A 58 0.27 9.42 -14.61
C GLN A 58 0.12 8.91 -16.05
N GLU A 59 -1.12 8.68 -16.52
CA GLU A 59 -1.41 8.25 -17.88
C GLU A 59 -1.02 9.33 -18.91
N ALA A 60 -1.20 10.61 -18.57
CA ALA A 60 -0.71 11.75 -19.33
C ALA A 60 0.83 11.97 -19.23
N GLY A 61 1.56 11.10 -18.54
CA GLY A 61 3.01 11.21 -18.33
C GLY A 61 3.40 12.40 -17.44
N ILE A 62 2.49 12.84 -16.58
CA ILE A 62 2.70 13.96 -15.65
C ILE A 62 3.28 13.40 -14.36
N GLU A 63 4.58 13.63 -14.16
CA GLU A 63 5.26 13.25 -12.93
C GLU A 63 4.99 14.26 -11.80
N PRO A 64 4.92 13.79 -10.53
CA PRO A 64 4.86 14.66 -9.36
C PRO A 64 6.00 15.66 -9.35
N SER A 65 5.67 16.95 -9.45
CA SER A 65 6.66 18.02 -9.53
C SER A 65 6.13 19.31 -8.92
N LYS A 66 7.04 20.22 -8.58
CA LYS A 66 6.66 21.55 -8.06
C LYS A 66 5.85 22.37 -9.08
N ALA A 67 6.08 22.13 -10.37
CA ALA A 67 5.29 22.75 -11.44
C ALA A 67 3.84 22.24 -11.44
N MET A 68 3.64 20.94 -11.24
CA MET A 68 2.31 20.33 -11.06
C MET A 68 1.59 20.91 -9.84
N GLU A 69 2.25 20.93 -8.69
CA GLU A 69 1.71 21.53 -7.46
C GLU A 69 1.22 22.96 -7.70
N SER A 70 2.03 23.79 -8.36
CA SER A 70 1.67 25.17 -8.66
C SER A 70 0.43 25.30 -9.57
N VAL A 71 0.24 24.37 -10.52
CA VAL A 71 -0.96 24.36 -11.39
C VAL A 71 -2.19 23.90 -10.62
N MET A 72 -2.04 22.87 -9.78
CA MET A 72 -3.12 22.36 -8.94
C MET A 72 -3.58 23.42 -7.93
N SER A 73 -2.63 24.11 -7.28
CA SER A 73 -2.94 25.19 -6.34
C SER A 73 -3.60 26.40 -7.01
N ALA A 74 -3.30 26.66 -8.29
CA ALA A 74 -3.98 27.69 -9.05
C ALA A 74 -5.47 27.35 -9.29
N SER A 75 -5.80 26.06 -9.35
CA SER A 75 -7.17 25.56 -9.42
C SER A 75 -7.81 25.32 -8.05
N GLY A 76 -7.13 25.67 -6.94
CA GLY A 76 -7.64 25.48 -5.57
C GLY A 76 -7.38 24.11 -4.96
N PHE A 77 -6.65 23.23 -5.65
CA PHE A 77 -6.33 21.88 -5.16
C PHE A 77 -4.94 21.81 -4.54
N ASP A 78 -4.82 21.14 -3.39
CA ASP A 78 -3.52 20.81 -2.81
C ASP A 78 -3.02 19.47 -3.36
N ALA A 79 -1.94 19.51 -4.14
CA ALA A 79 -1.31 18.32 -4.72
C ALA A 79 -0.83 17.33 -3.66
N LYS A 80 -0.45 17.82 -2.47
CA LYS A 80 -0.01 16.99 -1.35
C LYS A 80 -1.19 16.31 -0.68
N GLU A 81 -2.32 17.00 -0.57
CA GLU A 81 -3.57 16.43 -0.06
C GLU A 81 -4.10 15.35 -1.01
N ILE A 82 -4.17 15.64 -2.31
CA ILE A 82 -4.53 14.67 -3.36
C ILE A 82 -3.59 13.47 -3.33
N GLY A 83 -2.28 13.72 -3.25
CA GLY A 83 -1.29 12.64 -3.18
C GLY A 83 -1.47 11.77 -1.93
N SER A 84 -1.88 12.37 -0.81
CA SER A 84 -2.13 11.67 0.45
C SER A 84 -3.42 10.83 0.38
N LEU A 85 -4.49 11.39 -0.17
CA LEU A 85 -5.77 10.72 -0.42
C LEU A 85 -5.63 9.57 -1.43
N ALA A 86 -4.80 9.76 -2.45
CA ALA A 86 -4.48 8.74 -3.45
C ALA A 86 -3.47 7.69 -2.97
N GLY A 87 -2.87 7.87 -1.79
CA GLY A 87 -1.87 6.97 -1.24
C GLY A 87 -0.48 7.03 -1.91
N VAL A 88 -0.25 7.99 -2.80
CA VAL A 88 1.04 8.22 -3.50
C VAL A 88 1.99 9.16 -2.75
N GLY A 89 1.50 9.83 -1.69
CA GLY A 89 2.17 10.92 -0.98
C GLY A 89 2.93 10.56 0.30
N LYS A 90 3.10 9.28 0.66
CA LYS A 90 3.93 8.90 1.82
C LYS A 90 5.43 8.87 1.45
N GLY A 91 5.91 10.02 0.98
CA GLY A 91 7.31 10.33 0.74
C GLY A 91 7.68 11.59 1.53
N ASP A 92 7.72 11.48 2.86
CA ASP A 92 8.34 12.53 3.68
C ASP A 92 9.86 12.42 3.47
N GLY A 93 10.44 13.48 2.91
CA GLY A 93 11.85 13.53 2.54
C GLY A 93 12.76 13.40 3.75
N GLY A 94 13.36 12.22 3.92
CA GLY A 94 14.44 11.97 4.86
C GLY A 94 15.12 10.66 4.51
N GLY A 95 16.33 10.72 3.97
CA GLY A 95 17.06 9.52 3.55
C GLY A 95 17.29 8.51 4.70
N ARG A 96 17.21 7.23 4.32
CA ARG A 96 17.74 5.99 4.93
C ARG A 96 16.64 4.95 5.19
N PRO A 97 17.04 3.68 5.34
CA PRO A 97 17.54 2.71 4.37
C PRO A 97 16.35 1.98 3.71
N MET A 98 16.57 0.96 2.87
CA MET A 98 15.51 0.00 2.51
C MET A 98 14.84 -0.51 3.80
N GLY A 99 13.69 0.05 4.14
CA GLY A 99 12.80 -0.49 5.17
C GLY A 99 12.17 -1.78 4.65
N PRO A 100 11.79 -2.71 5.54
CA PRO A 100 11.07 -3.90 5.15
C PRO A 100 9.81 -3.51 4.36
N PRO A 101 9.32 -4.37 3.45
CA PRO A 101 8.14 -4.08 2.63
C PRO A 101 7.01 -3.57 3.53
N PRO A 102 6.14 -2.66 3.02
CA PRO A 102 4.98 -2.20 3.77
C PRO A 102 4.24 -3.44 4.25
N VAL A 103 4.26 -3.64 5.57
CA VAL A 103 3.46 -4.71 6.17
C VAL A 103 2.04 -4.35 5.80
N LYS A 104 1.41 -5.27 5.07
CA LYS A 104 0.13 -5.13 4.38
C LYS A 104 -0.96 -4.73 5.38
N GLN A 105 -1.05 -3.45 5.72
CA GLN A 105 -1.87 -2.93 6.83
C GLN A 105 -3.36 -3.13 6.57
N GLU A 106 -3.73 -3.07 5.29
CA GLU A 106 -5.05 -3.46 4.78
C GLU A 106 -5.32 -4.95 5.08
N GLU A 107 -4.35 -5.83 4.83
CA GLU A 107 -4.54 -7.26 5.09
C GLU A 107 -4.55 -7.59 6.58
N ILE A 108 -3.82 -6.86 7.44
CA ILE A 108 -3.92 -7.03 8.90
C ILE A 108 -5.34 -6.69 9.34
N SER A 109 -5.90 -5.59 8.84
CA SER A 109 -7.25 -5.14 9.20
C SER A 109 -8.30 -6.17 8.76
N SER A 110 -8.28 -6.59 7.49
CA SER A 110 -9.24 -7.57 6.97
C SER A 110 -9.21 -8.93 7.69
N VAL A 111 -8.01 -9.41 8.06
CA VAL A 111 -7.88 -10.65 8.85
C VAL A 111 -8.49 -10.45 10.25
N THR A 112 -8.17 -9.32 10.90
CA THR A 112 -8.66 -9.01 12.24
C THR A 112 -10.19 -8.95 12.25
N ASP A 113 -10.80 -8.22 11.31
CA ASP A 113 -12.25 -8.06 11.21
C ASP A 113 -12.97 -9.41 10.98
N LEU A 114 -12.41 -10.28 10.13
CA LEU A 114 -12.96 -11.62 9.88
C LEU A 114 -12.87 -12.53 11.10
N LEU A 115 -11.71 -12.53 11.78
CA LEU A 115 -11.54 -13.29 13.02
C LEU A 115 -12.43 -12.76 14.13
N GLU A 116 -12.58 -11.44 14.25
CA GLU A 116 -13.46 -10.81 15.22
C GLU A 116 -14.92 -11.16 14.94
N SER A 117 -15.36 -11.12 13.69
CA SER A 117 -16.73 -11.51 13.32
C SER A 117 -17.01 -13.01 13.55
N LEU A 118 -16.02 -13.89 13.35
CA LEU A 118 -16.17 -15.33 13.58
C LEU A 118 -16.09 -15.71 15.07
N LEU A 119 -15.19 -15.06 15.81
CA LEU A 119 -14.83 -15.42 17.17
C LEU A 119 -15.54 -14.57 18.23
N SER A 120 -16.14 -13.45 17.85
CA SER A 120 -17.10 -12.75 18.70
C SER A 120 -18.36 -13.60 18.81
N SER A 121 -18.54 -14.20 19.98
CA SER A 121 -19.86 -14.67 20.38
C SER A 121 -20.73 -13.44 20.63
N ASP A 122 -21.87 -13.41 19.94
CA ASP A 122 -22.93 -12.41 20.09
C ASP A 122 -23.56 -12.58 21.47
N GLU A 123 -22.88 -12.09 22.50
CA GLU A 123 -23.44 -11.90 23.82
C GLU A 123 -23.51 -10.38 24.01
N GLU A 124 -24.65 -9.79 23.62
CA GLU A 124 -25.02 -8.43 23.98
C GLU A 124 -25.22 -8.34 25.50
N ASP A 125 -24.13 -8.35 26.28
CA ASP A 125 -24.16 -7.95 27.68
C ASP A 125 -23.47 -6.58 27.81
N ASP A 126 -24.32 -5.57 27.93
CA ASP A 126 -24.01 -4.19 28.31
C ASP A 126 -23.38 -4.18 29.72
N SER A 127 -22.10 -4.51 29.83
CA SER A 127 -21.33 -4.33 31.06
C SER A 127 -19.83 -4.21 30.77
N THR A 128 -19.41 -2.95 30.65
CA THR A 128 -18.15 -2.39 31.17
C THR A 128 -16.91 -3.30 31.17
N THR A 129 -16.04 -3.09 30.18
CA THR A 129 -14.56 -3.09 30.32
C THR A 129 -13.98 -4.08 31.34
N SER A 130 -13.82 -5.37 30.97
CA SER A 130 -12.73 -6.20 31.50
C SER A 130 -12.59 -7.60 30.88
N THR A 131 -13.57 -8.12 30.14
CA THR A 131 -13.52 -9.51 29.61
C THR A 131 -13.13 -9.60 28.12
N THR A 132 -13.15 -8.49 27.38
CA THR A 132 -12.80 -8.43 25.94
C THR A 132 -11.32 -8.60 25.64
N SER A 133 -10.43 -8.42 26.63
CA SER A 133 -8.99 -8.48 26.42
C SER A 133 -8.51 -9.87 25.99
N SER A 134 -9.06 -10.96 26.52
CA SER A 134 -8.57 -12.32 26.19
C SER A 134 -8.92 -12.76 24.76
N SER A 135 -10.11 -12.41 24.26
CA SER A 135 -10.51 -12.71 22.89
C SER A 135 -9.77 -11.83 21.89
N PHE A 136 -9.61 -10.53 22.20
CA PHE A 136 -8.86 -9.60 21.37
C PHE A 136 -7.37 -9.96 21.28
N GLU A 137 -6.72 -10.35 22.39
CA GLU A 137 -5.31 -10.79 22.39
C GLU A 137 -5.14 -12.04 21.53
N SER A 138 -6.10 -12.97 21.59
CA SER A 138 -6.12 -14.18 20.78
C SER A 138 -6.27 -13.85 19.30
N ILE A 139 -7.21 -12.96 18.96
CA ILE A 139 -7.42 -12.47 17.58
C ILE A 139 -6.16 -11.80 17.06
N LEU A 140 -5.51 -10.96 17.86
CA LEU A 140 -4.29 -10.25 17.49
C LEU A 140 -3.11 -11.20 17.30
N ASP A 141 -2.96 -12.21 18.16
CA ASP A 141 -1.93 -13.24 18.02
C ASP A 141 -2.15 -14.04 16.73
N TYR A 142 -3.38 -14.52 16.49
CA TYR A 142 -3.73 -15.19 15.24
C TYR A 142 -3.45 -14.31 14.02
N THR A 143 -3.88 -13.06 14.04
CA THR A 143 -3.67 -12.10 12.94
C THR A 143 -2.18 -11.92 12.66
N SER A 144 -1.37 -11.69 13.68
CA SER A 144 0.09 -11.51 13.57
C SER A 144 0.75 -12.76 12.96
N LYS A 145 0.29 -13.93 13.38
CA LYS A 145 0.78 -15.22 12.91
C LYS A 145 0.41 -15.48 11.46
N ILE A 146 -0.82 -15.18 11.07
CA ILE A 146 -1.34 -15.31 9.70
C ILE A 146 -0.61 -14.35 8.75
N VAL A 147 -0.36 -13.12 9.17
CA VAL A 147 0.36 -12.12 8.36
C VAL A 147 1.82 -12.50 8.17
N SER A 148 2.38 -13.31 9.07
CA SER A 148 3.75 -13.84 8.97
C SER A 148 3.87 -15.08 8.07
N LEU A 149 2.76 -15.65 7.62
CA LEU A 149 2.73 -16.79 6.69
C LEU A 149 3.19 -16.39 5.28
N LYS A 150 3.56 -17.39 4.48
CA LYS A 150 3.73 -17.30 3.03
C LYS A 150 2.39 -16.99 2.37
N ASP A 151 2.42 -16.38 1.18
CA ASP A 151 1.20 -16.00 0.46
C ASP A 151 0.29 -17.21 0.18
N ASP A 152 0.84 -18.41 -0.09
CA ASP A 152 0.06 -19.65 -0.29
C ASP A 152 -0.72 -20.06 0.96
N ALA A 153 -0.06 -20.10 2.12
CA ALA A 153 -0.68 -20.49 3.38
C ALA A 153 -1.65 -19.41 3.87
N LYS A 154 -1.34 -18.14 3.61
CA LYS A 154 -2.24 -17.02 3.87
C LYS A 154 -3.52 -17.12 3.05
N ALA A 155 -3.42 -17.44 1.76
CA ALA A 155 -4.58 -17.62 0.90
C ALA A 155 -5.48 -18.76 1.41
N GLN A 156 -4.91 -19.87 1.87
CA GLN A 156 -5.67 -20.97 2.48
C GLN A 156 -6.40 -20.53 3.76
N VAL A 157 -5.74 -19.77 4.63
CA VAL A 157 -6.38 -19.23 5.84
C VAL A 157 -7.51 -18.28 5.48
N MET A 158 -7.29 -17.38 4.53
CA MET A 158 -8.32 -16.43 4.07
C MET A 158 -9.53 -17.13 3.43
N ASP A 159 -9.30 -18.18 2.65
CA ASP A 159 -10.37 -19.01 2.08
C ASP A 159 -11.22 -19.66 3.19
N ILE A 160 -10.58 -20.22 4.22
CA ILE A 160 -11.27 -20.79 5.38
C ILE A 160 -12.09 -19.72 6.10
N LEU A 161 -11.48 -18.58 6.45
CA LEU A 161 -12.18 -17.50 7.17
C LEU A 161 -13.39 -17.00 6.37
N THR A 162 -13.22 -16.70 5.09
CA THR A 162 -14.31 -16.17 4.25
C THR A 162 -15.41 -17.20 4.01
N LYS A 163 -15.04 -18.47 3.77
CA LYS A 163 -16.00 -19.57 3.57
C LYS A 163 -16.90 -19.79 4.78
N TYR A 164 -16.34 -19.73 5.99
CA TYR A 164 -17.10 -19.95 7.22
C TYR A 164 -17.77 -18.69 7.79
N ASN A 165 -17.30 -17.50 7.41
CA ASN A 165 -17.94 -16.22 7.73
C ASN A 165 -19.12 -15.90 6.79
N SER A 166 -19.19 -16.57 5.63
CA SER A 166 -20.29 -16.40 4.68
C SER A 166 -21.63 -16.92 5.22
N GLN A 167 -22.73 -16.24 4.87
CA GLN A 167 -24.10 -16.55 5.30
C GLN A 167 -24.61 -17.95 4.90
N GLU A 168 -23.87 -18.70 4.07
CA GLU A 168 -24.19 -20.08 3.66
C GLU A 168 -23.67 -21.16 4.62
N ASN A 169 -23.01 -20.79 5.71
CA ASN A 169 -22.48 -21.75 6.67
C ASN A 169 -23.63 -22.43 7.45
N THR A 170 -23.77 -23.75 7.28
CA THR A 170 -24.81 -24.57 7.92
C THR A 170 -24.42 -25.07 9.32
N LEU A 171 -23.19 -24.79 9.78
CA LEU A 171 -22.71 -25.15 11.10
C LEU A 171 -23.17 -24.14 12.16
N SER A 172 -23.35 -24.62 13.40
CA SER A 172 -23.55 -23.75 14.56
C SER A 172 -22.36 -22.80 14.73
N GLN A 173 -22.58 -21.62 15.30
CA GLN A 173 -21.53 -20.64 15.60
C GLN A 173 -20.39 -21.28 16.42
N GLU A 174 -20.73 -22.12 17.40
CA GLU A 174 -19.74 -22.80 18.25
C GLU A 174 -18.92 -23.85 17.47
N ASP A 175 -19.56 -24.61 16.58
CA ASP A 175 -18.87 -25.60 15.74
C ASP A 175 -17.99 -24.92 14.70
N THR A 176 -18.45 -23.79 14.16
CA THR A 176 -17.72 -22.95 13.23
C THR A 176 -16.46 -22.40 13.87
N GLN A 177 -16.57 -21.81 15.07
CA GLN A 177 -15.43 -21.31 15.84
C GLN A 177 -14.42 -22.42 16.11
N LYS A 178 -14.87 -23.58 16.61
CA LYS A 178 -14.00 -24.73 16.87
C LYS A 178 -13.30 -25.21 15.61
N PHE A 179 -14.00 -25.29 14.49
CA PHE A 179 -13.43 -25.69 13.20
C PHE A 179 -12.37 -24.69 12.73
N VAL A 180 -12.72 -23.40 12.71
CA VAL A 180 -11.83 -22.31 12.28
C VAL A 180 -10.56 -22.27 13.15
N ILE A 181 -10.69 -22.33 14.48
CA ILE A 181 -9.55 -22.38 15.41
C ILE A 181 -8.69 -23.62 15.18
N ASN A 182 -9.30 -24.79 14.97
CA ASN A 182 -8.56 -26.03 14.75
C ASN A 182 -7.75 -25.97 13.44
N SER A 183 -8.39 -25.54 12.35
CA SER A 183 -7.74 -25.35 11.06
C SER A 183 -6.63 -24.29 11.11
N LEU A 184 -6.86 -23.15 11.76
CA LEU A 184 -5.85 -22.12 12.01
C LEU A 184 -4.64 -22.71 12.76
N ASN A 185 -4.88 -23.42 13.87
CA ASN A 185 -3.80 -24.03 14.63
C ASN A 185 -2.98 -25.05 13.84
N GLN A 186 -3.60 -25.76 12.89
CA GLN A 186 -2.90 -26.70 12.02
C GLN A 186 -1.96 -25.97 11.05
N VAL A 187 -2.48 -25.00 10.30
CA VAL A 187 -1.69 -24.21 9.34
C VAL A 187 -0.58 -23.44 10.06
N LEU A 188 -0.88 -22.88 11.24
CA LEU A 188 0.05 -22.10 12.03
C LEU A 188 1.09 -22.94 12.79
N LYS A 189 0.90 -24.26 12.94
CA LYS A 189 1.92 -25.14 13.52
C LYS A 189 3.00 -25.55 12.52
N GLU A 190 2.67 -25.53 11.24
CA GLU A 190 3.59 -25.88 10.17
C GLU A 190 4.61 -24.75 9.98
N SER A 191 5.84 -24.95 10.47
CA SER A 191 6.94 -23.99 10.31
C SER A 191 7.25 -23.69 8.84
N ASP A 192 6.97 -24.65 7.94
CA ASP A 192 7.16 -24.52 6.50
C ASP A 192 6.22 -23.48 5.87
N ASN A 193 5.09 -23.18 6.51
CA ASN A 193 4.12 -22.19 6.03
C ASN A 193 4.54 -20.75 6.36
N TYR A 194 5.56 -20.55 7.19
CA TYR A 194 6.11 -19.23 7.47
C TYR A 194 7.18 -18.86 6.46
N ASN A 195 7.36 -17.56 6.24
CA ASN A 195 8.53 -17.07 5.53
C ASN A 195 9.77 -17.48 6.33
N THR A 196 10.45 -18.54 5.89
CA THR A 196 11.74 -18.97 6.43
C THR A 196 12.72 -17.85 6.11
N ARG A 197 12.83 -16.87 7.02
CA ARG A 197 13.89 -15.90 6.96
C ARG A 197 15.15 -16.69 7.32
N SER A 198 15.83 -17.18 6.28
CA SER A 198 17.13 -17.81 6.39
C SER A 198 18.10 -16.76 6.93
N PHE A 199 18.17 -16.65 8.25
CA PHE A 199 19.28 -15.99 8.93
C PHE A 199 20.31 -17.08 9.18
N TYR A 200 21.44 -16.96 8.48
CA TYR A 200 22.58 -17.89 8.45
C TYR A 200 22.40 -19.17 7.63
N ALA A 201 23.03 -19.18 6.45
CA ALA A 201 24.15 -20.06 6.12
C ALA A 201 24.94 -19.47 4.95
#